data_AF-N6UVS6-F1
#
_entry.id   AF-N6UVS6-F1
#
_cell.length_a   1.000
_cell.length_b   1.000
_cell.length_c   1.000
_cell.angle_alpha   90.00
_cell.angle_beta   90.00
_cell.angle_gamma   90.00
#
_symmetry.space_group_name_H-M   'P 1'
#
loop_
_entity.id
_entity.type
_entity.pdbx_description
1 polymer ?
#
loop_
_entity_poly.entity_id
_entity_poly.type
_entity_poly.pdbx_seq_one_letter_code
_entity_poly.pdbx_strand_id
1 'polypeptide(L)'
;MRRLKCIKDLERERKSRVIAMIHRQEVLSFLGIPIYKYITIEDSEEILRAIRLTPEDMPIDLIIHTPGGIALAAEQIALALKEHP
;
A
#
# COMPACT_ATOMS: atom_id res chain seq x y z
N MET A 1 8.22 15.75 -7.93
CA MET A 1 9.10 15.12 -6.92
C MET A 1 8.75 15.39 -5.45
N ARG A 2 7.72 16.19 -5.11
CA ARG A 2 7.36 16.52 -3.70
C ARG A 2 6.94 15.30 -2.86
N ARG A 3 6.15 14.39 -3.43
CA ARG A 3 5.65 13.18 -2.72
C ARG A 3 6.78 12.28 -2.20
N LEU A 4 7.74 11.91 -3.06
CA LEU A 4 8.87 11.08 -2.64
C LEU A 4 9.72 11.76 -1.57
N LYS A 5 9.86 13.09 -1.63
CA LYS A 5 10.57 13.83 -0.59
C LYS A 5 9.84 13.71 0.75
N CYS A 6 8.53 13.93 0.79
CA CYS A 6 7.74 13.77 2.02
C CYS A 6 7.82 12.36 2.59
N ILE A 7 7.77 11.32 1.74
CA ILE A 7 7.92 9.93 2.17
C ILE A 7 9.30 9.73 2.82
N LYS A 8 10.38 10.17 2.15
CA LYS A 8 11.74 10.04 2.68
C LYS A 8 11.97 10.83 3.97
N ASP A 9 11.37 12.01 4.08
CA ASP A 9 11.48 12.85 5.27
C ASP A 9 10.76 12.14 6.44
N LEU A 10 9.59 11.53 6.20
CA LEU A 10 8.86 10.74 7.19
C LEU A 10 9.62 9.47 7.62
N GLU A 11 10.18 8.73 6.67
CA GLU A 11 11.03 7.55 6.95
C GLU A 11 12.22 7.90 7.85
N ARG A 12 12.86 9.05 7.59
CA ARG A 12 13.98 9.54 8.40
C ARG A 12 13.55 9.96 9.80
N GLU A 13 12.44 10.68 9.90
CA GLU A 13 11.91 11.16 11.18
C GLU A 13 11.50 10.00 12.09
N ARG A 14 10.82 8.99 11.53
CA ARG A 14 10.28 7.84 12.27
C ARG A 14 11.24 6.65 12.35
N LYS A 15 12.34 6.67 11.59
CA LYS A 15 13.28 5.55 11.43
C LYS A 15 12.56 4.27 11.01
N SER A 16 11.58 4.41 10.14
CA SER A 16 10.70 3.35 9.66
C SER A 16 10.76 3.24 8.15
N ARG A 17 10.28 2.11 7.61
CA ARG A 17 9.92 2.00 6.19
C ARG A 17 8.52 2.55 6.00
N VAL A 18 8.35 3.51 5.09
CA VAL A 18 7.02 4.00 4.73
C VAL A 18 6.56 3.31 3.46
N ILE A 19 5.47 2.55 3.56
CA ILE A 19 4.81 1.90 2.42
C ILE A 19 3.47 2.60 2.22
N ALA A 20 3.17 3.05 1.00
CA ALA A 20 1.94 3.77 0.71
C ALA A 20 1.12 3.04 -0.35
N MET A 21 -0.07 2.57 0.03
CA MET A 21 -1.10 2.07 -0.88
C MET A 21 -2.16 3.15 -1.06
N ILE A 22 -2.09 3.89 -2.16
CA ILE A 22 -3.03 4.96 -2.48
C ILE A 22 -3.81 4.56 -3.72
N HIS A 23 -5.02 4.08 -3.52
CA HIS A 23 -5.96 3.73 -4.58
C HIS A 23 -6.84 4.95 -4.86
N ARG A 24 -6.59 5.62 -5.99
CA ARG A 24 -7.46 6.69 -6.46
C ARG A 24 -8.57 6.09 -7.32
N GLN A 25 -9.81 6.23 -6.87
CA GLN A 25 -10.96 5.93 -7.72
C GLN A 25 -11.09 7.02 -8.79
N GLU A 26 -10.45 6.81 -9.93
CA GLU A 26 -10.77 7.56 -11.13
C GLU A 26 -12.03 6.94 -11.73
N VAL A 27 -13.12 7.72 -11.77
CA VAL A 27 -14.34 7.30 -12.47
C VAL A 27 -14.01 7.26 -13.95
N LEU A 28 -13.69 6.08 -14.45
CA LEU A 28 -13.59 5.86 -15.89
C LEU A 28 -15.01 5.59 -16.39
N SER A 29 -15.51 6.47 -17.24
CA SER A 29 -16.80 6.26 -17.92
C SER A 29 -16.57 5.54 -19.24
N PHE A 30 -17.16 4.36 -19.41
CA PHE A 30 -17.27 3.71 -20.71
C PHE A 30 -18.75 3.63 -21.10
N LEU A 31 -19.14 4.20 -22.23
CA LEU A 31 -20.55 4.36 -22.68
C LEU A 31 -21.49 5.02 -21.63
N GLY A 32 -20.96 5.82 -20.71
CA GLY A 32 -21.75 6.46 -19.64
C GLY A 32 -21.94 5.62 -18.38
N ILE A 33 -21.36 4.42 -18.32
CA ILE A 33 -21.37 3.55 -17.13
C ILE A 33 -20.08 3.79 -16.32
N PRO A 34 -20.15 4.07 -15.01
CA PRO A 34 -18.97 4.24 -14.17
C PRO A 34 -18.29 2.90 -13.90
N ILE A 35 -16.99 2.82 -14.17
CA ILE A 35 -16.14 1.68 -13.79
C ILE A 35 -15.33 2.08 -12.56
N TYR A 36 -15.49 1.31 -11.47
CA TYR A 36 -14.72 1.46 -10.24
C TYR A 36 -13.57 0.46 -10.22
N LYS A 37 -12.37 0.91 -9.85
CA LYS A 37 -11.26 0.03 -9.49
C LYS A 37 -11.28 -0.24 -7.98
N TYR A 38 -10.92 -1.47 -7.63
CA TYR A 38 -10.79 -1.99 -6.28
C TYR A 38 -9.39 -2.62 -6.14
N ILE A 39 -8.93 -2.85 -4.90
CA ILE A 39 -7.69 -3.59 -4.66
C ILE A 39 -7.83 -5.03 -5.17
N THR A 40 -6.87 -5.47 -5.96
CA THR A 40 -6.73 -6.87 -6.41
C THR A 40 -5.56 -7.58 -5.72
N ILE A 41 -5.36 -8.86 -6.03
CA ILE A 41 -4.24 -9.65 -5.50
C ILE A 41 -2.92 -9.11 -6.06
N GLU A 42 -2.90 -8.71 -7.33
CA GLU A 42 -1.72 -8.16 -8.00
C GLU A 42 -1.27 -6.83 -7.37
N ASP A 43 -2.21 -5.96 -6.97
CA ASP A 43 -1.91 -4.72 -6.25
C ASP A 43 -1.18 -4.98 -4.92
N SER A 44 -1.41 -6.15 -4.31
CA SER A 44 -0.75 -6.54 -3.05
C SER A 44 0.70 -6.97 -3.23
N GLU A 45 1.11 -7.45 -4.41
CA GLU A 45 2.45 -8.02 -4.61
C GLU A 45 3.58 -7.03 -4.33
N GLU A 46 3.43 -5.77 -4.76
CA GLU A 46 4.41 -4.71 -4.50
C GLU A 46 4.49 -4.35 -3.02
N ILE A 47 3.36 -4.39 -2.31
CA ILE A 47 3.31 -4.15 -0.86
C ILE A 47 3.97 -5.31 -0.12
N LEU A 48 3.62 -6.54 -0.47
CA LEU A 48 4.22 -7.75 0.09
C LEU A 48 5.73 -7.78 -0.15
N ARG A 49 6.19 -7.37 -1.33
CA ARG A 49 7.61 -7.23 -1.64
C ARG A 49 8.27 -6.15 -0.79
N ALA A 50 7.62 -5.01 -0.60
CA ALA A 50 8.15 -3.93 0.23
C ALA A 50 8.28 -4.34 1.71
N ILE A 51 7.31 -5.08 2.25
CA ILE A 51 7.38 -5.67 3.60
C ILE A 51 8.57 -6.62 3.69
N ARG A 52 8.68 -7.60 2.79
CA ARG A 52 9.78 -8.59 2.79
C ARG A 52 11.18 -8.00 2.60
N LEU A 53 11.30 -6.84 1.97
CA LEU A 53 12.57 -6.13 1.77
C LEU A 53 12.87 -5.13 2.90
N THR A 54 11.98 -4.99 3.88
CA THR A 54 12.23 -4.16 5.07
C THR A 54 13.10 -4.93 6.05
N PRO A 55 14.18 -4.33 6.57
CA PRO A 55 14.99 -4.96 7.61
C PRO A 55 14.13 -5.36 8.83
N GLU A 56 14.45 -6.50 9.45
CA GLU A 56 13.72 -7.03 10.61
C GLU A 56 13.68 -6.05 11.80
N ASP A 57 14.71 -5.22 11.96
CA ASP A 57 14.81 -4.23 13.05
C ASP A 57 14.14 -2.89 12.73
N MET A 58 13.55 -2.74 11.54
CA MET A 58 12.95 -1.49 11.06
C MET A 58 11.41 -1.57 11.12
N PRO A 59 10.74 -0.68 11.87
CA PRO A 59 9.28 -0.58 11.87
C PRO A 59 8.71 -0.23 10.50
N ILE A 60 7.47 -0.66 10.24
CA ILE A 60 6.74 -0.34 9.00
C ILE A 60 5.61 0.63 9.29
N ASP A 61 5.61 1.78 8.61
CA ASP A 61 4.47 2.70 8.54
C ASP A 61 3.71 2.44 7.22
N LEU A 62 2.59 1.72 7.31
CA LEU A 62 1.71 1.48 6.17
C LEU A 62 0.63 2.57 6.08
N ILE A 63 0.69 3.39 5.03
CA ILE A 63 -0.33 4.40 4.72
C ILE A 63 -1.33 3.80 3.75
N ILE A 64 -2.59 3.71 4.16
CA ILE A 64 -3.68 3.12 3.37
C ILE A 64 -4.69 4.19 2.98
N HIS A 65 -4.94 4.32 1.69
CA HIS A 65 -6.10 5.00 1.15
C HIS A 65 -6.72 4.10 0.09
N THR A 66 -7.88 3.51 0.38
CA THR A 66 -8.53 2.55 -0.51
C THR A 66 -10.04 2.57 -0.38
N PRO A 67 -10.79 2.31 -1.47
CA PRO A 67 -12.23 1.99 -1.41
C PRO A 67 -12.52 0.54 -0.96
N GLY A 68 -11.49 -0.28 -0.72
CA GLY A 68 -11.61 -1.71 -0.45
C GLY A 68 -11.37 -2.58 -1.70
N GLY A 69 -11.74 -3.85 -1.64
CA GLY A 69 -11.55 -4.81 -2.73
C GLY A 69 -11.58 -6.26 -2.27
N ILE A 70 -10.72 -7.09 -2.86
CA ILE A 70 -10.66 -8.52 -2.56
C ILE A 70 -10.12 -8.74 -1.14
N ALA A 71 -10.89 -9.42 -0.30
CA ALA A 71 -10.52 -9.69 1.10
C ALA A 71 -9.19 -10.43 1.25
N LEU A 72 -8.90 -11.37 0.34
CA LEU A 72 -7.65 -12.14 0.32
C LEU A 72 -6.40 -11.25 0.19
N ALA A 73 -6.46 -10.18 -0.62
CA ALA A 73 -5.34 -9.27 -0.78
C ALA A 73 -5.04 -8.53 0.53
N ALA A 74 -6.08 -8.10 1.24
CA ALA A 74 -5.94 -7.47 2.56
C ALA A 74 -5.41 -8.47 3.60
N GLU A 75 -5.88 -9.72 3.58
CA GLU A 75 -5.41 -10.79 4.46
C GLU A 75 -3.92 -11.08 4.27
N GLN A 76 -3.45 -11.19 3.03
CA GLN A 76 -2.03 -11.42 2.75
C GLN A 76 -1.14 -10.27 3.25
N ILE A 77 -1.56 -9.02 3.04
CA ILE A 77 -0.83 -7.85 3.58
C ILE A 77 -0.82 -7.90 5.11
N ALA A 78 -1.96 -8.19 5.74
CA ALA A 78 -2.05 -8.26 7.20
C ALA A 78 -1.19 -9.37 7.79
N LEU A 79 -1.16 -10.55 7.17
CA LEU A 79 -0.30 -11.66 7.58
C LEU A 79 1.17 -11.30 7.43
N ALA A 80 1.58 -10.73 6.29
CA ALA A 80 2.98 -10.32 6.09
C ALA A 80 3.43 -9.24 7.09
N LEU A 81 2.55 -8.29 7.43
CA LEU A 81 2.83 -7.31 8.47
C LEU A 81 2.95 -7.95 9.86
N LYS A 82 2.10 -8.93 10.17
CA LYS A 82 2.15 -9.67 11.44
C LYS A 82 3.41 -10.53 11.56
N GLU A 83 3.90 -11.06 10.44
CA GLU A 83 5.13 -11.86 10.38
C GLU A 83 6.40 -11.00 10.46
N HIS A 84 6.30 -9.70 10.19
CA HIS A 84 7.41 -8.77 10.39
C HIS A 84 7.66 -8.55 11.89
N PRO A 85 8.88 -8.80 12.40
CA PRO A 85 9.18 -8.79 13.83
C PRO A 85 9.21 -7.39 14.47
#